data_AF-A0A2V8PX10-F1
#
_entry.id   AF-A0A2V8PX10-F1
#
_cell.length_a   1.000
_cell.length_b   1.000
_cell.length_c   1.000
_cell.angle_alpha   90.00
_cell.angle_beta   90.00
_cell.angle_gamma   90.00
#
_symmetry.space_group_name_H-M   'P 1'
#
loop_
_entity.id
_entity.type
_entity.pdbx_description
1 polymer ?
#
loop_
_entity_poly.entity_id
_entity_poly.type
_entity_poly.pdbx_seq_one_letter_code
_entity_poly.pdbx_strand_id
1 'polypeptide(L)'
;MIPDVVAYELFLNFFSNRAPNERAKLQAYCKQTGLAGVDLDSIFAVANYYQQQVAPINARAQAIRESNRGSMMQDPMIVKAQLAPIAAEKAALVQEVIAKIPNFVGTGRASAIRQHIDDRIRPHTKIVPDSGMSQTQTQTP
;
A
#
# COMPACT_ATOMS: atom_id res chain seq x y z
N MET A 1 0.13 6.76 -14.14
CA MET A 1 -0.19 7.01 -12.71
C MET A 1 -0.60 5.70 -12.07
N ILE A 2 -0.36 5.55 -10.77
CA ILE A 2 -0.79 4.35 -10.02
C ILE A 2 -2.30 4.39 -9.70
N PRO A 3 -2.97 3.23 -9.50
CA PRO A 3 -4.35 3.18 -9.05
C PRO A 3 -4.56 3.78 -7.65
N ASP A 4 -5.75 4.30 -7.36
CA ASP A 4 -6.13 4.87 -6.05
C ASP A 4 -5.82 3.92 -4.90
N VAL A 5 -6.22 2.65 -5.02
CA VAL A 5 -5.98 1.63 -3.98
C VAL A 5 -4.50 1.51 -3.63
N VAL A 6 -3.60 1.59 -4.61
CA VAL A 6 -2.15 1.54 -4.37
C VAL A 6 -1.68 2.82 -3.67
N ALA A 7 -2.20 3.98 -4.07
CA ALA A 7 -1.80 5.26 -3.51
C ALA A 7 -2.25 5.41 -2.04
N TYR A 8 -3.49 5.01 -1.73
CA TYR A 8 -4.00 4.97 -0.37
C TYR A 8 -3.29 3.93 0.49
N GLU A 9 -2.97 2.76 -0.07
CA GLU A 9 -2.15 1.77 0.62
C GLU A 9 -0.78 2.34 1.02
N LEU A 10 -0.09 3.04 0.11
CA LEU A 10 1.19 3.68 0.41
C LEU A 10 1.07 4.74 1.51
N PHE A 11 0.02 5.55 1.45
CA PHE A 11 -0.29 6.54 2.48
C PHE A 11 -0.51 5.86 3.86
N LEU A 12 -1.35 4.84 3.93
CA LEU A 12 -1.67 4.15 5.19
C LEU A 12 -0.47 3.42 5.76
N ASN A 13 0.29 2.71 4.92
CA ASN A 13 1.54 2.05 5.32
C ASN A 13 2.60 3.05 5.81
N PHE A 14 2.68 4.24 5.21
CA PHE A 14 3.61 5.28 5.64
C PHE A 14 3.38 5.71 7.09
N PHE A 15 2.11 5.80 7.52
CA PHE A 15 1.77 6.18 8.89
C PHE A 15 1.79 4.99 9.85
N SER A 16 1.36 3.80 9.42
CA SER A 16 1.29 2.64 10.30
C SER A 16 2.65 2.07 10.71
N ASN A 17 3.69 2.29 9.91
CA ASN A 17 5.04 1.80 10.17
C ASN A 17 5.91 2.77 10.99
N ARG A 18 5.30 3.79 11.61
CA ARG A 18 6.02 4.84 12.33
C ARG A 18 6.12 4.57 13.81
N ALA A 19 7.28 4.84 14.36
CA ALA A 19 7.51 4.75 15.79
C ALA A 19 6.94 5.97 16.53
N PRO A 20 6.54 5.83 17.82
CA PRO A 20 5.97 6.93 18.60
C PRO A 20 6.87 8.18 18.69
N ASN A 21 8.19 8.01 18.66
CA ASN A 21 9.17 9.10 18.70
C ASN A 21 9.24 9.92 17.38
N GLU A 22 8.63 9.43 16.28
CA GLU A 22 8.58 10.16 15.01
C GLU A 22 7.42 11.16 14.93
N ARG A 23 6.54 11.22 15.94
CA ARG A 23 5.32 12.04 15.92
C ARG A 23 5.57 13.52 15.62
N ALA A 24 6.60 14.14 16.22
CA ALA A 24 6.92 15.54 15.96
C ALA A 24 7.29 15.79 14.49
N LYS A 25 8.05 14.86 13.87
CA LYS A 25 8.42 14.93 12.45
C LYS A 25 7.20 14.75 11.56
N LEU A 26 6.30 13.83 11.90
CA LEU A 26 5.08 13.59 11.15
C LEU A 26 4.11 14.76 11.25
N GLN A 27 4.03 15.42 12.40
CA GLN A 27 3.23 16.63 12.54
C GLN A 27 3.78 17.78 11.69
N ALA A 28 5.10 17.94 11.63
CA ALA A 28 5.74 18.91 10.73
C ALA A 28 5.48 18.57 9.25
N TYR A 29 5.59 17.29 8.89
CA TYR A 29 5.25 16.81 7.55
C TYR A 29 3.80 17.14 7.16
N CYS A 30 2.83 16.85 8.04
CA CYS A 30 1.43 17.16 7.78
C CYS A 30 1.20 18.66 7.57
N LYS A 31 1.87 19.51 8.36
CA LYS A 31 1.81 20.97 8.19
C LYS A 31 2.33 21.43 6.82
N GLN A 32 3.40 20.82 6.32
CA GLN A 32 4.03 21.19 5.05
C GLN A 32 3.31 20.64 3.81
N THR A 33 2.44 19.65 3.97
CA THR A 33 1.90 18.87 2.84
C THR A 33 0.38 18.97 2.68
N GLY A 34 -0.22 20.03 3.23
CA GLY A 34 -1.67 20.28 3.12
C GLY A 34 -2.54 19.45 4.05
N LEU A 35 -1.93 18.66 4.94
CA LEU A 35 -2.62 17.86 5.96
C LEU A 35 -2.71 18.57 7.32
N ALA A 36 -2.33 19.85 7.40
CA ALA A 36 -2.24 20.60 8.65
C ALA A 36 -3.55 20.61 9.46
N GLY A 37 -4.70 20.59 8.76
CA GLY A 37 -6.03 20.57 9.36
C GLY A 37 -6.54 19.18 9.72
N VAL A 38 -5.80 18.11 9.36
CA VAL A 38 -6.13 16.73 9.71
C VAL A 38 -5.41 16.38 11.00
N ASP A 39 -6.18 15.96 12.00
CA ASP A 39 -5.62 15.52 13.27
C ASP A 39 -4.75 14.25 13.06
N LEU A 40 -3.52 14.30 13.59
CA LEU A 40 -2.52 13.25 13.38
C LEU A 40 -2.95 11.94 14.07
N ASP A 41 -3.61 12.02 15.23
CA ASP A 41 -4.14 10.83 15.91
C ASP A 41 -5.22 10.15 15.10
N SER A 42 -6.08 10.92 14.44
CA SER A 42 -7.10 10.39 13.53
C SER A 42 -6.49 9.71 12.30
N ILE A 43 -5.36 10.22 11.77
CA ILE A 43 -4.59 9.54 10.69
C ILE A 43 -4.01 8.21 11.19
N PHE A 44 -3.42 8.20 12.39
CA PHE A 44 -2.91 6.97 12.99
C PHE A 44 -4.02 5.96 13.26
N ALA A 45 -5.19 6.41 13.70
CA ALA A 45 -6.34 5.54 13.97
C ALA A 45 -6.79 4.79 12.70
N VAL A 46 -6.91 5.49 11.56
CA VAL A 46 -7.27 4.84 10.29
C VAL A 46 -6.14 3.94 9.75
N ALA A 47 -4.88 4.34 9.91
CA ALA A 47 -3.73 3.53 9.52
C ALA A 47 -3.61 2.24 10.35
N ASN A 48 -3.88 2.32 11.66
CA ASN A 48 -3.93 1.16 12.54
C ASN A 48 -5.11 0.24 12.21
N TYR A 49 -6.29 0.81 11.93
CA TYR A 49 -7.44 0.05 11.45
C TYR A 49 -7.07 -0.73 10.18
N TYR A 50 -6.47 -0.07 9.19
CA TYR A 50 -5.99 -0.72 7.97
C TYR A 50 -5.03 -1.88 8.28
N GLN A 51 -4.02 -1.66 9.13
CA GLN A 51 -3.06 -2.72 9.49
C GLN A 51 -3.73 -3.95 10.11
N GLN A 52 -4.68 -3.74 11.02
CA GLN A 52 -5.40 -4.85 11.65
C GLN A 52 -6.18 -5.67 10.62
N GLN A 53 -6.77 -5.04 9.61
CA GLN A 53 -7.52 -5.74 8.57
C GLN A 53 -6.61 -6.42 7.53
N VAL A 54 -5.49 -5.79 7.16
CA VAL A 54 -4.61 -6.30 6.10
C VAL A 54 -3.61 -7.37 6.60
N ALA A 55 -3.29 -7.38 7.89
CA ALA A 55 -2.39 -8.35 8.52
C ALA A 55 -2.69 -9.82 8.14
N PRO A 56 -3.93 -10.35 8.27
CA PRO A 56 -4.24 -11.73 7.89
C PRO A 56 -4.06 -11.98 6.38
N ILE A 57 -4.34 -10.99 5.54
CA ILE A 57 -4.16 -11.09 4.08
C ILE A 57 -2.67 -11.18 3.74
N ASN A 58 -1.85 -10.30 4.34
CA ASN A 58 -0.40 -10.30 4.18
C ASN A 58 0.23 -11.59 4.70
N ALA A 59 -0.24 -12.13 5.83
CA ALA A 59 0.23 -13.41 6.36
C ALA A 59 -0.02 -14.58 5.40
N ARG A 60 -1.20 -14.64 4.77
CA ARG A 60 -1.49 -15.64 3.72
C ARG A 60 -0.60 -15.45 2.49
N ALA A 61 -0.38 -14.21 2.06
CA ALA A 61 0.53 -13.92 0.95
C ALA A 61 1.97 -14.37 1.26
N GLN A 62 2.41 -14.16 2.50
CA GLN A 62 3.73 -14.56 2.96
C GLN A 62 3.85 -16.10 3.04
N ALA A 63 2.85 -16.79 3.57
CA ALA A 63 2.82 -18.25 3.62
C ALA A 63 2.94 -18.89 2.23
N ILE A 64 2.27 -18.32 1.22
CA ILE A 64 2.44 -18.74 -0.18
C ILE A 64 3.88 -18.50 -0.65
N ARG A 65 4.46 -17.32 -0.40
CA ARG A 65 5.86 -17.07 -0.80
C ARG A 65 6.84 -18.01 -0.12
N GLU A 66 6.62 -18.34 1.15
CA GLU A 66 7.47 -19.23 1.93
C GLU A 66 7.35 -20.68 1.51
N SER A 67 6.13 -21.18 1.27
CA SER A 67 5.92 -22.55 0.78
C SER A 67 6.55 -22.78 -0.61
N ASN A 68 6.67 -21.71 -1.40
CA ASN A 68 7.29 -21.75 -2.72
C ASN A 68 8.79 -21.36 -2.72
N ARG A 69 9.37 -20.94 -1.59
CA ARG A 69 10.79 -20.50 -1.50
C ARG A 69 11.79 -21.65 -1.63
N GLY A 70 11.40 -22.88 -1.29
CA GLY A 70 12.27 -24.06 -1.26
C GLY A 70 12.29 -24.91 -2.54
N SER A 71 11.44 -24.62 -3.53
CA SER A 71 11.36 -25.42 -4.76
C SER A 71 12.24 -24.84 -5.85
N MET A 72 13.36 -25.51 -6.18
CA MET A 72 14.27 -25.10 -7.27
C MET A 72 13.64 -25.19 -8.68
N MET A 73 12.38 -25.63 -8.81
CA MET A 73 11.69 -25.86 -10.09
C MET A 73 10.28 -25.25 -10.18
N GLN A 74 9.94 -24.27 -9.35
CA GLN A 74 8.61 -23.66 -9.43
C GLN A 74 8.55 -22.51 -10.44
N ASP A 75 7.63 -22.67 -11.39
CA ASP A 75 7.27 -21.64 -12.36
C ASP A 75 6.75 -20.38 -11.64
N PRO A 76 7.41 -19.21 -11.80
CA PRO A 76 6.95 -17.94 -11.26
C PRO A 76 5.50 -17.61 -11.62
N MET A 77 4.97 -18.12 -12.73
CA MET A 77 3.58 -17.96 -13.13
C MET A 77 2.60 -18.67 -12.20
N ILE A 78 2.98 -19.82 -11.64
CA ILE A 78 2.14 -20.55 -10.67
C ILE A 78 2.03 -19.76 -9.36
N VAL A 79 3.16 -19.26 -8.84
CA VAL A 79 3.18 -18.43 -7.63
C VAL A 79 2.40 -17.14 -7.87
N LYS A 80 2.55 -16.52 -9.04
CA LYS A 80 1.80 -15.32 -9.44
C LYS A 80 0.29 -15.60 -9.50
N ALA A 81 -0.12 -16.73 -10.07
CA ALA A 81 -1.53 -17.14 -10.13
C ALA A 81 -2.11 -17.38 -8.72
N GLN A 82 -1.33 -17.96 -7.80
CA GLN A 82 -1.73 -18.15 -6.40
C GLN A 82 -1.84 -16.82 -5.63
N LEU A 83 -0.99 -15.84 -5.93
CA LEU A 83 -1.01 -14.52 -5.29
C LEU A 83 -2.06 -13.58 -5.88
N ALA A 84 -2.50 -13.78 -7.12
CA ALA A 84 -3.51 -12.95 -7.79
C ALA A 84 -4.83 -12.78 -7.00
N PRO A 85 -5.49 -13.85 -6.49
CA PRO A 85 -6.71 -13.69 -5.69
C PRO A 85 -6.46 -12.93 -4.38
N ILE A 86 -5.30 -13.11 -3.74
CA ILE A 86 -4.93 -12.38 -2.52
C ILE A 86 -4.73 -10.89 -2.83
N ALA A 87 -4.12 -10.56 -3.96
CA ALA A 87 -3.97 -9.18 -4.39
C ALA A 87 -5.33 -8.50 -4.65
N ALA A 88 -6.29 -9.22 -5.25
CA ALA A 88 -7.64 -8.72 -5.48
C ALA A 88 -8.39 -8.49 -4.15
N GLU A 89 -8.31 -9.43 -3.22
CA GLU A 89 -8.91 -9.31 -1.88
C GLU A 89 -8.33 -8.10 -1.13
N LYS A 90 -7.01 -7.90 -1.20
CA LYS A 90 -6.34 -6.75 -0.59
C LYS A 90 -6.82 -5.42 -1.21
N ALA A 91 -6.97 -5.36 -2.53
CA ALA A 91 -7.46 -4.17 -3.20
C ALA A 91 -8.91 -3.83 -2.79
N ALA A 92 -9.77 -4.85 -2.64
CA ALA A 92 -11.13 -4.68 -2.13
C ALA A 92 -11.13 -4.16 -0.68
N LEU A 93 -10.31 -4.73 0.19
CA LEU A 93 -10.15 -4.22 1.57
C LEU A 93 -9.71 -2.76 1.59
N VAL A 94 -8.75 -2.37 0.75
CA VAL A 94 -8.30 -0.97 0.68
C VAL A 94 -9.45 -0.06 0.25
N GLN A 95 -10.29 -0.46 -0.71
CA GLN A 95 -11.49 0.30 -1.08
C GLN A 95 -12.46 0.49 0.09
N GLU A 96 -12.70 -0.55 0.89
CA GLU A 96 -13.54 -0.45 2.09
C GLU A 96 -12.94 0.51 3.12
N VAL A 97 -11.63 0.46 3.32
CA VAL A 97 -10.92 1.38 4.23
C VAL A 97 -11.03 2.82 3.73
N ILE A 98 -10.85 3.06 2.42
CA ILE A 98 -11.03 4.38 1.80
C ILE A 98 -12.42 4.94 2.12
N ALA A 99 -13.46 4.12 1.96
CA ALA A 99 -14.84 4.51 2.27
C ALA A 99 -15.05 4.83 3.76
N LYS A 100 -14.25 4.25 4.66
CA LYS A 100 -14.30 4.50 6.11
C LYS A 100 -13.46 5.67 6.58
N ILE A 101 -12.52 6.19 5.78
CA ILE A 101 -11.67 7.34 6.16
C ILE A 101 -12.49 8.51 6.76
N PRO A 102 -13.61 8.95 6.16
CA PRO A 102 -14.42 10.04 6.71
C PRO A 102 -14.94 9.78 8.13
N ASN A 103 -15.11 8.52 8.54
CA ASN A 103 -15.56 8.16 9.89
C ASN A 103 -14.48 8.39 10.95
N PHE A 104 -13.20 8.38 10.54
CA PHE A 104 -12.06 8.64 11.43
C PHE A 104 -11.72 10.13 11.48
N VAL A 105 -11.65 10.77 10.31
CA VAL A 105 -11.11 12.13 10.20
C VAL A 105 -12.18 13.21 9.96
N GLY A 106 -13.39 12.85 9.57
CA GLY A 106 -14.43 13.76 9.08
C GLY A 106 -14.35 14.02 7.57
N THR A 107 -15.49 14.34 6.94
CA THR A 107 -15.60 14.47 5.46
C THR A 107 -14.66 15.52 4.86
N GLY A 108 -14.59 16.73 5.42
CA GLY A 108 -13.72 17.80 4.91
C GLY A 108 -12.23 17.44 4.98
N ARG A 109 -11.81 16.75 6.04
CA ARG A 109 -10.42 16.28 6.21
C ARG A 109 -10.11 15.06 5.34
N ALA A 110 -11.09 14.20 5.07
CA ALA A 110 -10.94 13.11 4.12
C ALA A 110 -10.65 13.64 2.70
N SER A 111 -11.28 14.75 2.30
CA SER A 111 -10.96 15.45 1.05
C SER A 111 -9.52 15.98 1.03
N ALA A 112 -9.00 16.50 2.14
CA ALA A 112 -7.60 16.93 2.24
C ALA A 112 -6.61 15.76 2.08
N ILE A 113 -6.92 14.58 2.65
CA ILE A 113 -6.14 13.35 2.43
C ILE A 113 -6.15 12.95 0.96
N ARG A 114 -7.32 12.98 0.31
CA ARG A 114 -7.44 12.68 -1.12
C ARG A 114 -6.58 13.64 -1.95
N GLN A 115 -6.69 14.94 -1.70
CA GLN A 115 -5.89 15.95 -2.40
C GLN A 115 -4.39 15.72 -2.21
N HIS A 116 -3.95 15.41 -0.98
CA HIS A 116 -2.56 15.06 -0.71
C HIS A 116 -2.09 13.85 -1.52
N ILE A 117 -2.90 12.79 -1.62
CA ILE A 117 -2.58 11.60 -2.41
C ILE A 117 -2.44 11.97 -3.89
N ASP A 118 -3.36 12.78 -4.41
CA ASP A 118 -3.44 13.17 -5.81
C ASP A 118 -2.25 14.05 -6.21
N ASP A 119 -1.82 14.95 -5.33
CA ASP A 119 -0.76 15.90 -5.60
C ASP A 119 0.65 15.36 -5.30
N ARG A 120 0.78 14.45 -4.33
CA ARG A 120 2.09 14.07 -3.75
C ARG A 120 2.44 12.60 -3.89
N ILE A 121 1.47 11.70 -3.94
CA ILE A 121 1.75 10.27 -3.97
C ILE A 121 1.65 9.74 -5.40
N ARG A 122 0.51 9.94 -6.07
CA ARG A 122 0.29 9.37 -7.41
C ARG A 122 1.28 9.88 -8.46
N PRO A 123 1.64 11.18 -8.53
CA PRO A 123 2.52 11.69 -9.58
C PRO A 123 3.97 11.21 -9.39
N HIS A 124 4.36 10.96 -8.13
CA HIS A 124 5.72 10.62 -7.75
C HIS A 124 5.97 9.12 -7.59
N THR A 125 4.94 8.29 -7.80
CA THR A 125 5.07 6.83 -7.72
C THR A 125 4.94 6.21 -9.11
N LYS A 126 5.90 5.36 -9.48
CA LYS A 126 5.86 4.57 -10.71
C LYS A 126 5.78 3.08 -10.35
N ILE A 127 4.85 2.36 -10.98
CA ILE A 127 4.89 0.89 -10.99
C ILE A 127 5.91 0.51 -12.05
N VAL A 128 7.00 -0.13 -11.62
CA VAL A 128 7.93 -0.76 -12.56
C VAL A 128 7.24 -2.03 -13.05
N PRO A 129 6.95 -2.16 -14.36
CA PRO A 129 6.41 -3.40 -14.88
C PRO A 129 7.45 -4.49 -14.64
N ASP A 130 6.98 -5.61 -14.11
CA ASP A 130 7.73 -6.84 -13.87
C ASP A 130 8.41 -7.21 -15.19
N SER A 131 9.66 -6.76 -15.36
CA SER A 131 10.41 -6.96 -16.59
C SER A 131 10.84 -8.41 -16.54
N GLY A 132 9.99 -9.27 -17.10
CA GLY A 132 10.28 -10.68 -17.26
C GLY A 132 11.70 -10.80 -17.80
N MET A 133 12.55 -11.55 -17.08
CA MET A 133 13.85 -11.97 -17.60
C MET A 133 13.61 -12.86 -18.82
N SER A 134 13.36 -12.24 -19.96
CA SER A 134 13.58 -12.80 -21.29
C SER A 134 14.86 -12.16 -21.80
N GLN A 135 16.00 -12.54 -21.22
CA GLN A 135 17.23 -12.49 -21.99
C GLN A 135 17.28 -13.77 -22.80
N THR A 136 16.74 -13.64 -24.01
CA THR A 136 17.02 -14.48 -25.16
C THR A 136 18.53 -14.71 -25.22
N GLN A 137 18.99 -15.90 -24.82
CA GLN A 137 20.29 -16.38 -25.29
C GLN A 137 20.11 -16.71 -26.77
N THR A 138 20.41 -15.74 -27.61
CA THR A 138 20.72 -15.97 -29.01
C THR A 138 21.89 -16.97 -29.07
N GLN A 139 21.58 -18.19 -29.52
CA GLN A 139 22.50 -19.02 -30.30
C GLN A 139 23.15 -18.13 -31.37
N THR A 140 24.45 -18.19 -31.63
CA THR A 140 25.13 -19.08 -32.61
C THR A 140 26.60 -18.62 -32.71
N PRO A 141 27.52 -19.36 -33.37
CA PRO A 141 27.46 -20.74 -33.87
C PRO A 141 28.46 -21.71 -33.20
#